data_AF-A0A967EI14-F1
#
_entry.id   AF-A0A967EI14-F1
#
_cell.length_a   1.000
_cell.length_b   1.000
_cell.length_c   1.000
_cell.angle_alpha   90.00
_cell.angle_beta   90.00
_cell.angle_gamma   90.00
#
_symmetry.space_group_name_H-M   'P 1'
#
loop_
_entity.id
_entity.type
_entity.pdbx_description
1 polymer ?
#
loop_
_entity_poly.entity_id
_entity_poly.type
_entity_poly.pdbx_seq_one_letter_code
_entity_poly.pdbx_strand_id
1 'polypeptide(L)'
;MNCRTRGARGAGFTLLELIVVVAIVGILATMAMPALKNVPRRAAEAVLKSDLRTFRDVIDQFHADKGHYPPTLEAIVEEGYLRSIPMDPITKRTDTWVEIYEEPDPDFIPAETDLPEDGQPGIVDVRSGSTILSVAGTPYYEW
;
A
#
# COMPACT_ATOMS: atom_id res chain seq x y z
N MET A 1 -13.72 75.05 -22.68
CA MET A 1 -12.79 74.54 -21.64
C MET A 1 -12.36 73.14 -22.05
N ASN A 2 -11.17 72.98 -22.64
CA ASN A 2 -10.72 71.70 -23.20
C ASN A 2 -10.02 70.86 -22.13
N CYS A 3 -10.63 69.71 -21.83
CA CYS A 3 -10.08 68.63 -21.01
C CYS A 3 -8.90 67.95 -21.74
N ARG A 4 -7.76 67.81 -21.06
CA ARG A 4 -6.65 66.97 -21.52
C ARG A 4 -6.45 65.81 -20.56
N THR A 5 -6.96 64.64 -20.94
CA THR A 5 -6.66 63.36 -20.32
C THR A 5 -5.20 63.00 -20.61
N ARG A 6 -4.36 62.95 -19.56
CA ARG A 6 -2.99 62.41 -19.67
C ARG A 6 -3.09 60.88 -19.73
N GLY A 7 -2.83 60.31 -20.89
CA GLY A 7 -2.72 58.86 -21.05
C GLY A 7 -1.61 58.31 -20.15
N ALA A 8 -1.96 57.40 -19.25
CA ALA A 8 -1.00 56.59 -18.52
C ALA A 8 -0.24 55.73 -19.56
N ARG A 9 1.06 55.98 -19.72
CA ARG A 9 1.92 55.10 -20.52
C ARG A 9 1.91 53.73 -19.83
N GLY A 10 1.35 52.73 -20.48
CA GLY A 10 1.42 51.35 -20.00
C GLY A 10 2.89 50.96 -19.86
N ALA A 11 3.30 50.62 -18.64
CA ALA A 11 4.61 50.05 -18.40
C ALA A 11 4.61 48.63 -19.01
N GLY A 12 5.40 48.42 -20.07
CA GLY A 12 5.64 47.10 -20.62
C GLY A 12 6.69 46.35 -19.80
N PHE A 13 6.52 45.05 -19.65
CA PHE A 13 7.52 44.18 -19.02
C PHE A 13 8.83 44.21 -19.81
N THR A 14 9.96 44.25 -19.09
CA THR A 14 11.28 44.16 -19.73
C THR A 14 11.70 42.71 -19.89
N LEU A 15 12.54 42.41 -20.90
CA LEU A 15 13.13 41.07 -21.06
C LEU A 15 13.95 40.66 -19.84
N LEU A 16 14.62 41.62 -19.20
CA LEU A 16 15.44 41.39 -18.00
C LEU A 16 14.57 40.93 -16.82
N GLU A 17 13.41 41.55 -16.64
CA GLU A 17 12.45 41.19 -15.58
C GLU A 17 11.96 39.75 -15.76
N LEU A 18 11.64 39.35 -16.99
CA LEU A 18 11.25 37.97 -17.28
C LEU A 18 12.41 36.99 -17.00
N ILE A 19 13.64 37.32 -17.39
CA ILE A 19 14.83 36.48 -17.16
C ILE A 19 15.07 36.25 -15.67
N VAL A 20 14.98 37.30 -14.85
CA VAL A 20 15.16 37.17 -13.40
C VAL A 20 14.04 36.32 -12.78
N VAL A 21 12.80 36.47 -13.23
CA VAL A 21 11.67 35.66 -12.74
C VAL A 21 11.86 34.18 -13.07
N VAL A 22 12.17 33.83 -14.32
CA VAL A 22 12.38 32.42 -14.70
C VAL A 22 13.62 31.84 -14.03
N ALA A 23 14.65 32.65 -13.78
CA ALA A 23 15.83 32.21 -13.02
C ALA A 23 15.47 31.87 -11.56
N ILE A 24 14.70 32.71 -10.87
CA ILE A 24 14.25 32.45 -9.50
C ILE A 24 13.32 31.24 -9.44
N VAL A 25 12.35 31.13 -10.36
CA VAL A 25 11.44 29.98 -10.46
C VAL A 25 12.22 28.68 -10.71
N GLY A 26 13.25 28.71 -11.57
CA GLY A 26 14.13 27.57 -11.81
C GLY A 26 14.84 27.09 -10.55
N ILE A 27 15.41 28.01 -9.76
CA ILE A 27 16.07 27.67 -8.48
C ILE A 27 15.08 27.03 -7.52
N LEU A 28 13.91 27.64 -7.32
CA LEU A 28 12.88 27.13 -6.42
C LEU A 28 12.37 25.74 -6.83
N ALA A 29 12.17 25.51 -8.13
CA ALA A 29 11.70 24.23 -8.66
C ALA A 29 12.67 23.08 -8.33
N THR A 30 13.98 23.32 -8.40
CA THR A 30 14.98 22.28 -8.07
C THR A 30 15.00 21.91 -6.58
N MET A 31 14.78 22.88 -5.69
CA MET A 31 14.74 22.64 -4.23
C MET A 31 13.48 21.90 -3.78
N ALA A 32 12.37 22.00 -4.53
CA ALA A 32 11.09 21.42 -4.14
C ALA A 32 10.97 19.90 -4.40
N MET A 33 11.69 19.35 -5.39
CA MET A 33 11.58 17.94 -5.80
C MET A 33 11.87 16.87 -4.72
N PRO A 34 12.91 16.98 -3.85
CA PRO A 34 13.27 15.90 -2.94
C PRO A 34 12.17 15.55 -1.92
N ALA A 35 11.33 16.51 -1.53
CA ALA A 35 10.26 16.31 -0.55
C ALA A 35 9.17 15.33 -1.05
N LEU A 36 8.95 15.24 -2.37
CA LEU A 36 7.85 14.45 -2.94
C LEU A 36 8.23 12.97 -3.20
N LYS A 37 9.51 12.62 -3.21
CA LYS A 37 9.98 11.28 -3.63
C LYS A 37 9.47 10.13 -2.76
N ASN A 38 9.23 10.38 -1.47
CA ASN A 38 8.82 9.33 -0.51
C ASN A 38 7.31 9.27 -0.24
N VAL A 39 6.56 10.28 -0.65
CA VAL A 39 5.10 10.35 -0.44
C VAL A 39 4.37 9.14 -1.04
N PRO A 40 4.56 8.75 -2.31
CA PRO A 40 3.84 7.62 -2.88
C PRO A 40 4.20 6.30 -2.18
N ARG A 41 5.46 6.15 -1.76
CA ARG A 41 5.91 4.96 -1.02
C ARG A 41 5.23 4.87 0.34
N ARG A 42 5.21 5.95 1.12
CA ARG A 42 4.53 5.98 2.43
C ARG A 42 3.03 5.70 2.32
N ALA A 43 2.38 6.20 1.25
CA ALA A 43 0.99 5.88 0.99
C ALA A 43 0.79 4.38 0.70
N ALA A 44 1.66 3.78 -0.12
CA ALA A 44 1.64 2.35 -0.38
C ALA A 44 1.88 1.50 0.89
N GLU A 45 2.82 1.93 1.76
CA GLU A 45 3.07 1.27 3.05
C GLU A 45 1.86 1.34 3.99
N ALA A 46 1.13 2.45 4.00
CA ALA A 46 -0.07 2.61 4.82
C ALA A 46 -1.20 1.68 4.34
N VAL A 47 -1.37 1.56 3.03
CA VAL A 47 -2.31 0.61 2.42
C VAL A 47 -1.90 -0.83 2.74
N LEU A 48 -0.62 -1.18 2.57
CA LEU A 48 -0.12 -2.53 2.86
C LEU A 48 -0.43 -2.94 4.30
N LYS A 49 -0.15 -2.06 5.27
CA LYS A 49 -0.45 -2.33 6.68
C LYS A 49 -1.95 -2.47 6.95
N SER A 50 -2.79 -1.77 6.21
CA SER A 50 -4.25 -1.90 6.33
C SER A 50 -4.72 -3.24 5.77
N ASP A 51 -4.22 -3.62 4.59
CA ASP A 51 -4.58 -4.88 3.92
C ASP A 51 -4.12 -6.08 4.74
N LEU A 52 -2.89 -6.07 5.27
CA LEU A 52 -2.37 -7.13 6.14
C LEU A 52 -3.19 -7.32 7.43
N ARG A 53 -3.64 -6.23 8.05
CA ARG A 53 -4.55 -6.31 9.20
C ARG A 53 -5.89 -6.92 8.81
N THR A 54 -6.44 -6.48 7.68
CA THR A 54 -7.71 -6.99 7.17
C THR A 54 -7.63 -8.49 6.89
N PHE A 55 -6.52 -8.98 6.32
CA PHE A 55 -6.31 -10.41 6.13
C PHE A 55 -6.30 -11.16 7.46
N ARG A 56 -5.52 -10.70 8.45
CA ARG A 56 -5.45 -11.33 9.78
C ARG A 56 -6.81 -11.37 10.45
N ASP A 57 -7.53 -10.25 10.46
CA ASP A 57 -8.88 -10.16 11.04
C ASP A 57 -9.85 -11.15 10.38
N VAL A 58 -9.78 -11.28 9.04
CA VAL A 58 -10.63 -12.20 8.28
C VAL A 58 -10.24 -13.66 8.49
N ILE A 59 -8.95 -13.98 8.57
CA ILE A 59 -8.45 -15.33 8.88
C ILE A 59 -8.92 -15.77 10.27
N ASP A 60 -8.77 -14.89 11.27
CA ASP A 60 -9.24 -15.14 12.63
C ASP A 60 -10.76 -15.32 12.68
N GLN A 61 -11.50 -14.51 11.91
CA GLN A 61 -12.96 -14.65 11.80
C GLN A 61 -13.35 -15.99 11.16
N PHE A 62 -12.67 -16.39 10.07
CA PHE A 62 -12.89 -17.67 9.42
C PHE A 62 -12.70 -18.82 10.40
N HIS A 63 -11.60 -18.80 11.16
CA HIS A 63 -11.31 -19.80 12.18
C HIS A 63 -12.36 -19.79 13.30
N ALA A 64 -12.82 -18.63 13.75
CA ALA A 64 -13.87 -18.53 14.77
C ALA A 64 -15.22 -19.12 14.31
N ASP A 65 -15.57 -18.95 13.03
CA ASP A 65 -16.85 -19.38 12.46
C ASP A 65 -16.84 -20.85 12.01
N LYS A 66 -15.70 -21.35 11.49
CA LYS A 66 -15.57 -22.71 10.92
C LYS A 66 -14.84 -23.69 11.84
N GLY A 67 -14.12 -23.20 12.85
CA GLY A 67 -13.34 -24.02 13.78
C GLY A 67 -11.97 -24.45 13.25
N HIS A 68 -11.59 -24.04 12.04
CA HIS A 68 -10.28 -24.31 11.44
C HIS A 68 -9.84 -23.13 10.57
N TYR A 69 -8.53 -22.98 10.34
CA TYR A 69 -7.98 -21.92 9.49
C TYR A 69 -8.34 -22.16 8.01
N PRO A 70 -8.42 -21.09 7.19
CA PRO A 70 -8.73 -21.24 5.77
C PRO A 70 -7.60 -21.96 5.01
N PRO A 71 -7.90 -22.87 4.08
CA PRO A 71 -6.86 -23.62 3.36
C PRO A 71 -6.12 -22.78 2.31
N THR A 72 -6.78 -21.78 1.72
CA THR A 72 -6.21 -20.87 0.71
C THR A 72 -6.82 -19.47 0.84
N LEU A 73 -6.16 -18.45 0.27
CA LEU A 73 -6.77 -17.10 0.21
C LEU A 73 -8.01 -17.06 -0.68
N GLU A 74 -8.10 -17.92 -1.69
CA GLU A 74 -9.28 -18.05 -2.53
C GLU A 74 -10.50 -18.55 -1.74
N ALA A 75 -10.31 -19.50 -0.82
CA ALA A 75 -11.38 -20.02 0.01
C ALA A 75 -12.05 -18.92 0.85
N ILE A 76 -11.26 -17.96 1.34
CA ILE A 76 -11.76 -16.78 2.07
C ILE A 76 -12.70 -15.94 1.18
N VAL A 77 -12.40 -15.83 -0.10
CA VAL A 77 -13.22 -15.08 -1.06
C VAL A 77 -14.47 -15.85 -1.45
N GLU A 78 -14.35 -17.15 -1.71
CA GLU A 78 -15.47 -18.02 -2.08
C GLU A 78 -16.52 -18.12 -0.97
N GLU A 79 -16.08 -18.22 0.28
CA GLU A 79 -16.94 -18.22 1.46
C GLU A 79 -17.46 -16.83 1.84
N GLY A 80 -17.02 -15.78 1.14
CA GLY A 80 -17.58 -14.44 1.24
C GLY A 80 -17.08 -13.59 2.41
N TYR A 81 -16.04 -14.03 3.12
CA TYR A 81 -15.39 -13.19 4.16
C TYR A 81 -14.64 -12.01 3.55
N LEU A 82 -14.09 -12.21 2.35
CA LEU A 82 -13.44 -11.16 1.57
C LEU A 82 -14.10 -11.04 0.20
N ARG A 83 -14.29 -9.81 -0.29
CA ARG A 83 -14.91 -9.59 -1.60
C ARG A 83 -14.01 -10.01 -2.76
N SER A 84 -12.71 -9.84 -2.61
CA SER A 84 -11.65 -10.18 -3.56
C SER A 84 -10.30 -9.96 -2.89
N ILE A 85 -9.28 -10.73 -3.29
CA ILE A 85 -7.91 -10.52 -2.83
C ILE A 85 -7.40 -9.13 -3.27
N PRO A 86 -7.02 -8.22 -2.35
CA PRO A 86 -6.47 -6.92 -2.70
C PRO A 86 -5.13 -7.04 -3.42
N MET A 87 -4.80 -6.01 -4.20
CA MET A 87 -3.51 -5.89 -4.88
C MET A 87 -2.45 -5.41 -3.88
N ASP A 88 -1.33 -6.13 -3.78
CA ASP A 88 -0.19 -5.71 -2.97
C ASP A 88 0.30 -4.34 -3.49
N PRO A 89 0.25 -3.28 -2.64
CA PRO A 89 0.55 -1.92 -3.06
C PRO A 89 2.05 -1.68 -3.26
N ILE A 90 2.93 -2.59 -2.84
CA ILE A 90 4.37 -2.52 -3.03
C ILE A 90 4.77 -3.23 -4.33
N THR A 91 4.38 -4.49 -4.51
CA THR A 91 4.72 -5.26 -5.72
C THR A 91 3.84 -4.88 -6.91
N LYS A 92 2.70 -4.23 -6.65
CA LYS A 92 1.67 -3.89 -7.64
C LYS A 92 1.10 -5.13 -8.33
N ARG A 93 0.87 -6.21 -7.58
CA ARG A 93 0.35 -7.49 -8.07
C ARG A 93 -0.56 -8.13 -7.03
N THR A 94 -1.47 -9.00 -7.47
CA THR A 94 -2.39 -9.73 -6.58
C THR A 94 -1.89 -11.13 -6.21
N ASP A 95 -0.91 -11.65 -6.96
CA ASP A 95 -0.40 -13.04 -6.87
C ASP A 95 0.94 -13.13 -6.13
N THR A 96 1.33 -12.07 -5.42
CA THR A 96 2.60 -12.01 -4.68
C THR A 96 2.43 -12.11 -3.17
N TRP A 97 1.21 -12.33 -2.69
CA TRP A 97 1.00 -12.59 -1.26
C TRP A 97 1.67 -13.91 -0.89
N VAL A 98 2.38 -13.91 0.23
CA VAL A 98 3.01 -15.11 0.79
C VAL A 98 2.14 -15.57 1.94
N GLU A 99 1.55 -16.73 1.76
CA GLU A 99 0.72 -17.41 2.74
C GLU A 99 1.61 -18.15 3.74
N ILE A 100 1.32 -17.98 5.03
CA ILE A 100 2.01 -18.68 6.11
C ILE A 100 1.01 -19.63 6.72
N TYR A 101 1.35 -20.91 6.65
CA TYR A 101 0.52 -22.00 7.14
C TYR A 101 0.88 -22.33 8.58
N GLU A 102 -0.10 -22.86 9.30
CA GLU A 102 0.13 -23.44 10.62
C GLU A 102 1.18 -24.54 10.53
N GLU A 103 2.18 -24.49 11.41
CA GLU A 103 3.11 -25.59 11.53
C GLU A 103 2.41 -26.71 12.32
N PRO A 104 2.25 -27.92 11.75
CA PRO A 104 1.60 -29.01 12.47
C PRO A 104 2.43 -29.36 13.70
N ASP A 105 1.84 -29.25 14.89
CA ASP A 105 2.49 -29.66 16.12
C ASP A 105 2.68 -31.19 16.09
N PRO A 106 3.93 -31.70 16.15
CA PRO A 106 4.21 -33.13 16.01
C PRO A 106 3.62 -33.98 17.15
N ASP A 107 3.29 -33.38 18.29
CA ASP A 107 2.67 -34.05 19.43
C ASP A 107 1.13 -33.85 19.45
N PHE A 108 0.59 -32.99 18.59
CA PHE A 108 -0.83 -32.78 18.44
C PHE A 108 -1.43 -33.83 17.50
N ILE A 109 -2.23 -34.73 18.07
CA ILE A 109 -3.13 -35.60 17.30
C ILE A 109 -4.46 -34.83 17.22
N PRO A 110 -4.75 -34.13 16.12
CA PRO A 110 -6.03 -33.44 15.96
C PRO A 110 -7.16 -34.45 16.06
N ALA A 111 -8.29 -34.05 16.64
CA ALA A 111 -9.52 -34.80 16.44
C ALA A 111 -9.84 -34.80 14.93
N GLU A 112 -10.36 -35.90 14.40
CA GLU A 112 -10.69 -36.05 12.98
C GLU A 112 -11.65 -34.95 12.47
N THR A 113 -12.35 -34.27 13.39
CA THR A 113 -13.25 -33.13 13.17
C THR A 113 -12.57 -31.77 13.02
N ASP A 114 -11.32 -31.62 13.47
CA ASP A 114 -10.62 -30.33 13.52
C ASP A 114 -9.66 -30.15 12.32
N LEU A 115 -9.52 -31.20 11.51
CA LEU A 115 -8.77 -31.15 10.25
C LEU A 115 -9.69 -30.72 9.10
N PRO A 116 -9.26 -29.79 8.23
CA PRO A 116 -9.96 -29.56 6.97
C PRO A 116 -10.00 -30.86 6.15
N GLU A 117 -11.03 -31.05 5.30
CA GLU A 117 -11.24 -32.27 4.50
C GLU A 117 -10.01 -32.69 3.69
N ASP A 118 -9.16 -31.73 3.33
CA ASP A 118 -7.94 -31.93 2.54
C ASP A 118 -6.68 -32.24 3.37
N GLY A 119 -6.77 -32.25 4.71
CA GLY A 119 -5.69 -32.60 5.63
C GLY A 119 -4.48 -31.64 5.62
N GLN A 120 -4.59 -30.48 4.97
CA GLN A 120 -3.54 -29.47 4.90
C GLN A 120 -3.70 -28.45 6.04
N PRO A 121 -2.61 -28.02 6.69
CA PRO A 121 -2.68 -26.95 7.69
C PRO A 121 -3.23 -25.68 7.04
N GLY A 122 -4.05 -24.92 7.77
CA GLY A 122 -4.64 -23.69 7.25
C GLY A 122 -3.69 -22.49 7.37
N ILE A 123 -4.04 -21.40 6.69
CA ILE A 123 -3.30 -20.15 6.69
C ILE A 123 -3.51 -19.42 8.01
N VAL A 124 -2.42 -19.10 8.70
CA VAL A 124 -2.42 -18.34 9.97
C VAL A 124 -2.02 -16.88 9.78
N ASP A 125 -1.24 -16.57 8.74
CA ASP A 125 -0.78 -15.22 8.46
C ASP A 125 -0.52 -15.03 6.96
N VAL A 126 -0.52 -13.78 6.51
CA VAL A 126 -0.25 -13.39 5.12
C VAL A 126 0.78 -12.27 5.13
N ARG A 127 1.74 -12.31 4.20
CA ARG A 127 2.77 -11.29 4.09
C ARG A 127 2.96 -10.82 2.65
N SER A 128 3.53 -9.63 2.48
CA SER A 128 3.93 -9.16 1.15
C SER A 128 5.10 -9.99 0.61
N GLY A 129 5.04 -10.39 -0.66
CA GLY A 129 6.16 -11.03 -1.36
C GLY A 129 7.25 -10.05 -1.80
N SER A 130 7.21 -8.79 -1.37
CA SER A 130 8.26 -7.82 -1.71
C SER A 130 9.53 -8.08 -0.92
N THR A 131 10.65 -8.20 -1.64
CA THR A 131 12.02 -8.26 -1.07
C THR A 131 12.61 -6.89 -0.78
N ILE A 132 11.86 -5.81 -1.05
CA ILE A 132 12.31 -4.42 -0.89
C ILE A 132 12.21 -3.99 0.57
N LEU A 133 13.09 -3.08 0.99
CA LEU A 133 13.02 -2.45 2.29
C LEU A 133 12.02 -1.29 2.32
N SER A 134 11.30 -1.20 3.44
CA SER A 134 10.48 -0.05 3.76
C SER A 134 11.30 1.23 3.92
N VAL A 135 10.60 2.37 4.02
CA VAL A 135 11.19 3.67 4.37
C VAL A 135 11.94 3.61 5.70
N ALA A 136 11.54 2.72 6.61
CA ALA A 136 12.19 2.51 7.92
C ALA A 136 13.37 1.53 7.88
N GLY A 137 13.62 0.84 6.75
CA GLY A 137 14.70 -0.13 6.60
C GLY A 137 14.32 -1.58 6.92
N THR A 138 13.11 -1.85 7.41
CA THR A 138 12.59 -3.21 7.61
C THR A 138 12.09 -3.79 6.28
N PRO A 139 12.40 -5.05 5.93
CA PRO A 139 11.81 -5.72 4.77
C PRO A 139 10.29 -5.87 4.89
N TYR A 140 9.56 -5.78 3.77
CA TYR A 140 8.10 -5.87 3.79
C TYR A 140 7.56 -7.27 4.11
N TYR A 141 8.32 -8.32 3.85
CA TYR A 141 7.94 -9.70 4.20
C TYR A 141 8.07 -10.00 5.71
N GLU A 142 8.56 -9.05 6.51
CA GLU A 142 8.59 -9.14 7.99
C GLU A 142 7.40 -8.45 8.66
N TRP A 143 6.47 -7.86 7.88
CA TRP A 143 5.33 -7.09 8.39
C TRP A 143 4.08 -7.95 8.65
#